data_AF-A0A7Y3DSJ4-F1
#
_entry.id   AF-A0A7Y3DSJ4-F1
#
_cell.length_a   1.000
_cell.length_b   1.000
_cell.length_c   1.000
_cell.angle_alpha   90.00
_cell.angle_beta   90.00
_cell.angle_gamma   90.00
#
_symmetry.space_group_name_H-M   'P 1'
#
loop_
_entity.id
_entity.type
_entity.pdbx_description
1 polymer ?
#
loop_
_entity_poly.entity_id
_entity_poly.type
_entity_poly.pdbx_seq_one_letter_code
_entity_poly.pdbx_strand_id
1 'polypeptide(L)'
;HSVDLNAADRTFDSEWVPLYNDQWTLRILWGPQHDHFPADSQDIFLNSAYQMSPDSDRTGIRLQGPAIQPRSGIPESIISEGVISGAIQIPGDGKPIIILGETVTGGYRKIATVISADLPKLGQIKPGDQIKFAAVSQDGARQALLEIEDTIRRFKEDLSN
;
A
#
# COMPACT_ATOMS: atom_id res chain seq x y z
N HIS A 1 20.07 37.14 25.30
CA HIS A 1 19.16 37.08 24.14
C HIS A 1 18.34 35.82 24.24
N SER A 2 17.19 35.89 24.91
CA SER A 2 16.18 34.83 24.90
C SER A 2 15.29 35.07 23.69
N VAL A 3 15.26 34.12 22.76
CA VAL A 3 14.26 34.10 21.70
C VAL A 3 13.02 33.46 22.33
N ASP A 4 12.04 34.30 22.69
CA ASP A 4 10.70 33.83 23.03
C ASP A 4 10.06 33.28 21.76
N LEU A 5 10.10 31.95 21.62
CA LEU A 5 9.27 31.23 20.66
C LEU A 5 7.85 31.15 21.26
N ASN A 6 7.08 32.23 21.12
CA ASN A 6 5.63 32.14 21.21
C ASN A 6 5.14 31.38 19.97
N ALA A 7 5.25 30.06 20.01
CA ALA A 7 4.53 29.16 19.13
C ALA A 7 3.06 29.27 19.52
N ALA A 8 2.37 30.29 19.01
CA ALA A 8 0.92 30.37 19.05
C ALA A 8 0.36 29.01 18.62
N ASP A 9 -0.60 28.50 19.38
CA ASP A 9 -1.33 27.24 19.18
C ASP A 9 -1.84 27.10 17.74
N ARG A 10 -0.97 26.66 16.82
CA ARG A 10 -1.35 26.27 15.46
C ARG A 10 -1.65 24.79 15.46
N THR A 11 -2.72 24.40 16.14
CA THR A 11 -3.29 23.07 16.00
C THR A 11 -4.17 23.05 14.76
N PHE A 12 -3.95 22.09 13.86
CA PHE A 12 -4.90 21.85 12.78
C PHE A 12 -6.24 21.45 13.36
N ASP A 13 -7.32 21.88 12.72
CA ASP A 13 -8.63 21.40 13.08
C ASP A 13 -8.67 19.87 12.97
N SER A 14 -9.30 19.22 13.94
CA SER A 14 -9.20 17.76 14.09
C SER A 14 -9.76 17.00 12.89
N GLU A 15 -10.63 17.64 12.10
CA GLU A 15 -11.14 17.11 10.84
C GLU A 15 -10.08 16.95 9.75
N TRP A 16 -8.98 17.72 9.82
CA TRP A 16 -7.88 17.69 8.85
C TRP A 16 -6.75 16.72 9.25
N VAL A 17 -6.79 16.17 10.46
CA VAL A 17 -5.77 15.26 10.98
C VAL A 17 -6.21 13.81 10.74
N PRO A 18 -5.51 13.04 9.87
CA PRO A 18 -5.85 11.64 9.66
C PRO A 18 -5.61 10.82 10.93
N LEU A 19 -6.58 9.99 11.31
CA LEU A 19 -6.43 9.03 12.38
C LEU A 19 -5.79 7.75 11.85
N TYR A 20 -4.58 7.46 12.31
CA TYR A 20 -3.87 6.23 12.01
C TYR A 20 -3.94 5.28 13.21
N ASN A 21 -4.42 4.06 12.99
CA ASN A 21 -4.34 2.96 13.94
C ASN A 21 -3.27 1.96 13.48
N ASP A 22 -3.11 0.86 14.21
CA ASP A 22 -2.23 -0.25 13.87
C ASP A 22 -2.87 -1.26 12.88
N GLN A 23 -4.03 -0.94 12.31
CA GLN A 23 -4.81 -1.80 11.42
C GLN A 23 -5.19 -1.10 10.10
N TRP A 24 -4.41 -1.41 9.07
CA TRP A 24 -4.52 -0.79 7.76
C TRP A 24 -5.36 -1.63 6.81
N THR A 25 -6.26 -0.98 6.08
CA THR A 25 -6.88 -1.55 4.88
C THR A 25 -6.35 -0.84 3.66
N LEU A 26 -5.74 -1.60 2.75
CA LEU A 26 -5.20 -1.12 1.49
C LEU A 26 -6.09 -1.60 0.34
N ARG A 27 -6.66 -0.65 -0.39
CA ARG A 27 -7.45 -0.93 -1.60
C ARG A 27 -6.51 -1.28 -2.76
N ILE A 28 -6.86 -2.33 -3.51
CA ILE A 28 -6.03 -2.86 -4.59
C ILE A 28 -6.80 -3.03 -5.89
N LEU A 29 -6.07 -2.99 -7.00
CA LEU A 29 -6.49 -3.53 -8.29
C LEU A 29 -5.72 -4.82 -8.54
N TRP A 30 -6.39 -5.84 -9.08
CA TRP A 30 -5.73 -7.09 -9.45
C TRP A 30 -4.75 -6.92 -10.59
N GLY A 31 -3.70 -7.75 -10.57
CA GLY A 31 -2.75 -7.90 -11.66
C GLY A 31 -1.51 -7.01 -11.57
N PRO A 32 -0.66 -7.05 -12.61
CA PRO A 32 -0.95 -7.66 -13.92
C PRO A 32 -0.99 -9.20 -13.97
N GLN A 33 -0.35 -9.93 -13.05
CA GLN A 33 -0.20 -11.40 -13.13
C GLN A 33 -1.05 -12.17 -12.11
N HIS A 34 -2.23 -11.65 -11.73
CA HIS A 34 -3.10 -12.29 -10.73
C HIS A 34 -3.62 -13.67 -11.18
N ASP A 35 -3.78 -13.89 -12.48
CA ASP A 35 -4.22 -15.13 -13.11
C ASP A 35 -3.24 -16.30 -12.93
N HIS A 36 -1.96 -16.00 -12.66
CA HIS A 36 -0.96 -16.97 -12.24
C HIS A 36 -1.19 -17.52 -10.83
N PHE A 37 -2.11 -16.93 -10.05
CA PHE A 37 -2.48 -17.40 -8.73
C PHE A 37 -3.88 -18.04 -8.81
N PRO A 38 -4.06 -19.26 -8.27
CA PRO A 38 -5.37 -19.90 -8.22
C PRO A 38 -6.33 -19.15 -7.27
N ALA A 39 -7.63 -19.43 -7.39
CA ALA A 39 -8.67 -18.67 -6.69
C ALA A 39 -8.53 -18.75 -5.16
N ASP A 40 -8.16 -19.90 -4.62
CA ASP A 40 -7.84 -20.13 -3.22
C ASP A 40 -6.67 -19.24 -2.74
N SER A 41 -5.61 -19.07 -3.54
CA SER A 41 -4.53 -18.12 -3.23
C SER A 41 -5.01 -16.67 -3.24
N GLN A 42 -5.88 -16.30 -4.18
CA GLN A 42 -6.48 -14.96 -4.22
C GLN A 42 -7.41 -14.72 -3.02
N ASP A 43 -8.14 -15.74 -2.60
CA ASP A 43 -9.01 -15.71 -1.41
C ASP A 43 -8.19 -15.58 -0.13
N ILE A 44 -7.07 -16.32 0.00
CA ILE A 44 -6.13 -16.16 1.12
C ILE A 44 -5.60 -14.72 1.15
N PHE A 45 -5.20 -14.19 -0.01
CA PHE A 45 -4.66 -12.84 -0.12
C PHE A 45 -5.64 -11.76 0.36
N LEU A 46 -6.92 -11.87 0.02
CA LEU A 46 -7.94 -10.90 0.45
C LEU A 46 -8.43 -11.09 1.89
N ASN A 47 -8.52 -12.33 2.36
CA ASN A 47 -9.17 -12.64 3.64
C ASN A 47 -8.21 -12.79 4.82
N SER A 48 -6.89 -12.71 4.58
CA SER A 48 -5.88 -12.79 5.63
C SER A 48 -5.44 -11.43 6.14
N ALA A 49 -4.98 -11.41 7.40
CA ALA A 49 -4.21 -10.28 7.93
C ALA A 49 -2.72 -10.54 7.74
N TYR A 50 -1.99 -9.50 7.35
CA TYR A 50 -0.56 -9.51 7.15
C TYR A 50 0.11 -8.50 8.08
N GLN A 51 1.26 -8.84 8.63
CA GLN A 51 2.04 -7.96 9.48
C GLN A 51 3.24 -7.38 8.73
N MET A 52 3.50 -6.08 8.85
CA MET A 52 4.74 -5.51 8.33
C MET A 52 5.96 -6.06 9.09
N SER A 53 6.90 -6.63 8.35
CA SER A 53 8.16 -7.17 8.88
C SER A 53 9.14 -6.05 9.24
N PRO A 54 9.98 -6.22 10.28
CA PRO A 54 11.09 -5.30 10.55
C PRO A 54 12.15 -5.25 9.44
N ASP A 55 12.21 -6.25 8.56
CA ASP A 55 13.13 -6.26 7.40
C ASP A 55 12.67 -5.40 6.21
N SER A 56 11.64 -4.57 6.43
CA SER A 56 11.12 -3.63 5.44
C SER A 56 11.96 -2.36 5.39
N ASP A 57 12.14 -1.80 4.20
CA ASP A 57 12.89 -0.58 3.98
C ASP A 57 12.21 0.31 2.92
N ARG A 58 12.93 1.30 2.41
CA ARG A 58 12.43 2.25 1.39
C ARG A 58 12.26 1.63 0.00
N THR A 59 12.73 0.41 -0.21
CA THR A 59 12.56 -0.35 -1.46
C THR A 59 11.25 -1.13 -1.44
N GLY A 60 10.85 -1.66 -0.28
CA GLY A 60 9.59 -2.37 -0.15
C GLY A 60 9.18 -2.74 1.28
N ILE A 61 7.87 -2.84 1.45
CA ILE A 61 7.23 -3.32 2.68
C ILE A 61 7.08 -4.84 2.57
N ARG A 62 7.82 -5.58 3.40
CA ARG A 62 7.79 -7.04 3.46
C ARG A 62 6.73 -7.49 4.45
N LEU A 63 5.88 -8.42 4.04
CA LEU A 63 4.73 -8.84 4.83
C LEU A 63 4.87 -10.27 5.35
N GLN A 64 4.65 -10.45 6.65
CA GLN A 64 4.51 -11.74 7.30
C GLN A 64 3.02 -12.12 7.37
N GLY A 65 2.69 -13.38 7.10
CA GLY A 65 1.30 -13.86 7.06
C GLY A 65 1.18 -15.16 6.28
N PRO A 66 -0.04 -15.60 5.93
CA PRO A 66 -0.26 -16.78 5.11
C PRO A 66 0.46 -16.68 3.75
N ALA A 67 1.09 -17.78 3.32
CA ALA A 67 1.81 -17.81 2.05
C ALA A 67 0.85 -17.89 0.86
N ILE A 68 1.11 -17.10 -0.17
CA ILE A 68 0.36 -17.08 -1.42
C ILE A 68 1.09 -17.94 -2.44
N GLN A 69 0.44 -19.01 -2.89
CA GLN A 69 1.07 -19.98 -3.79
C GLN A 69 0.67 -19.71 -5.25
N PRO A 70 1.62 -19.62 -6.18
CA PRO A 70 1.29 -19.57 -7.61
C PRO A 70 0.79 -20.94 -8.09
N ARG A 71 0.20 -20.98 -9.29
CA ARG A 71 -0.17 -22.24 -9.94
C ARG A 71 1.07 -23.12 -10.16
N SER A 72 0.88 -24.44 -10.02
CA SER A 72 1.94 -25.43 -10.25
C SER A 72 2.47 -25.38 -11.69
N GLY A 73 3.76 -25.65 -11.87
CA GLY A 73 4.40 -25.72 -13.19
C GLY A 73 4.79 -24.37 -13.79
N ILE A 74 4.56 -23.26 -13.07
CA ILE A 74 5.02 -21.93 -13.46
C ILE A 74 6.36 -21.64 -12.74
N PRO A 75 7.38 -21.04 -13.40
CA PRO A 75 8.66 -20.71 -12.76
C PRO A 75 8.48 -19.76 -11.57
N GLU A 76 9.31 -19.80 -10.52
CA GLU A 76 9.16 -18.92 -9.35
C GLU A 76 9.38 -17.43 -9.66
N SER A 77 10.25 -17.12 -10.61
CA SER A 77 10.52 -15.76 -11.08
C SER A 77 9.95 -15.51 -12.48
N ILE A 78 9.92 -14.24 -12.86
CA ILE A 78 9.64 -13.76 -14.22
C ILE A 78 10.87 -13.01 -14.73
N ILE A 79 10.90 -12.76 -16.05
CA ILE A 79 11.86 -11.81 -16.62
C ILE A 79 11.68 -10.48 -15.91
N SER A 80 12.80 -9.90 -15.45
CA SER A 80 12.76 -8.63 -14.73
C SER A 80 12.12 -7.55 -15.60
N GLU A 81 11.10 -6.89 -15.05
CA GLU A 81 10.35 -5.84 -15.73
C GLU A 81 10.24 -4.60 -14.84
N GLY A 82 9.84 -3.48 -15.44
CA GLY A 82 9.59 -2.25 -14.69
C GLY A 82 8.51 -2.46 -13.63
N VAL A 83 8.71 -1.89 -12.44
CA VAL A 83 7.72 -1.93 -11.36
C VAL A 83 7.33 -0.52 -10.94
N ILE A 84 6.12 -0.41 -10.39
CA ILE A 84 5.57 0.84 -9.88
C ILE A 84 5.35 0.75 -8.37
N SER A 85 5.38 1.90 -7.69
CA SER A 85 5.02 1.97 -6.28
C SER A 85 3.61 1.43 -6.05
N GLY A 86 3.44 0.65 -4.99
CA GLY A 86 2.20 -0.06 -4.68
C GLY A 86 2.06 -1.43 -5.34
N ALA A 87 2.93 -1.81 -6.30
CA ALA A 87 2.91 -3.16 -6.86
C ALA A 87 3.18 -4.20 -5.76
N ILE A 88 2.38 -5.27 -5.72
CA ILE A 88 2.46 -6.32 -4.69
C ILE A 88 3.06 -7.57 -5.31
N GLN A 89 4.35 -7.78 -5.05
CA GLN A 89 5.10 -8.93 -5.53
C GLN A 89 4.95 -10.14 -4.61
N ILE A 90 4.86 -11.33 -5.20
CA ILE A 90 4.90 -12.61 -4.48
C ILE A 90 6.18 -13.36 -4.92
N PRO A 91 7.23 -13.42 -4.07
CA PRO A 91 8.42 -14.25 -4.26
C PRO A 91 8.13 -15.74 -4.03
N GLY A 92 9.16 -16.59 -4.20
CA GLY A 92 9.03 -18.04 -4.04
C GLY A 92 8.63 -18.52 -2.63
N ASP A 93 8.87 -17.72 -1.59
CA ASP A 93 8.40 -17.99 -0.22
C ASP A 93 6.90 -17.69 -0.01
N GLY A 94 6.24 -17.13 -1.03
CA GLY A 94 4.83 -16.75 -1.01
C GLY A 94 4.52 -15.54 -0.12
N LYS A 95 5.51 -14.80 0.39
CA LYS A 95 5.31 -13.67 1.29
C LYS A 95 5.18 -12.36 0.51
N PRO A 96 4.06 -11.62 0.62
CA PRO A 96 3.90 -10.41 -0.18
C PRO A 96 4.94 -9.33 0.11
N ILE A 97 5.38 -8.63 -0.93
CA ILE A 97 6.22 -7.43 -0.84
C ILE A 97 5.51 -6.29 -1.58
N ILE A 98 5.17 -5.21 -0.88
CA ILE A 98 4.63 -4.00 -1.50
C ILE A 98 5.80 -3.11 -1.91
N ILE A 99 5.94 -2.84 -3.21
CA ILE A 99 7.04 -2.05 -3.76
C ILE A 99 6.87 -0.56 -3.45
N LEU A 100 7.96 0.09 -3.07
CA LEU A 100 8.04 1.53 -2.83
C LEU A 100 8.90 2.22 -3.90
N GLY A 101 9.08 3.54 -3.78
CA GLY A 101 9.61 4.39 -4.85
C GLY A 101 11.07 4.16 -5.26
N GLU A 102 11.85 3.38 -4.51
CA GLU A 102 13.28 3.16 -4.80
C GLU A 102 13.57 1.90 -5.62
N THR A 103 12.57 1.04 -5.85
CA THR A 103 12.70 -0.12 -6.74
C THR A 103 12.17 0.20 -8.13
N VAL A 104 13.03 0.04 -9.13
CA VAL A 104 12.70 0.37 -10.54
C VAL A 104 12.37 -0.87 -11.36
N THR A 105 12.95 -2.03 -11.01
CA THR A 105 12.71 -3.31 -11.68
C THR A 105 12.49 -4.44 -10.69
N GLY A 106 11.80 -5.49 -11.12
CA GLY A 106 11.59 -6.66 -10.27
C GLY A 106 11.29 -7.93 -11.06
N GLY A 107 11.78 -9.06 -10.54
CA GLY A 107 11.66 -10.39 -11.14
C GLY A 107 10.58 -11.28 -10.53
N TYR A 108 9.65 -10.73 -9.76
CA TYR A 108 8.57 -11.48 -9.12
C TYR A 108 7.21 -11.11 -9.70
N ARG A 109 6.29 -12.08 -9.67
CA ARG A 109 4.90 -11.90 -10.13
C ARG A 109 4.19 -10.91 -9.24
N LYS A 110 3.44 -10.00 -9.87
CA LYS A 110 2.61 -9.04 -9.17
C LYS A 110 1.18 -9.56 -9.13
N ILE A 111 0.72 -9.91 -7.94
CA ILE A 111 -0.67 -10.38 -7.76
C ILE A 111 -1.65 -9.21 -7.86
N ALA A 112 -1.27 -8.03 -7.37
CA ALA A 112 -2.11 -6.85 -7.32
C ALA A 112 -1.27 -5.58 -7.23
N THR A 113 -1.92 -4.42 -7.29
CA THR A 113 -1.32 -3.10 -7.10
C THR A 113 -2.20 -2.26 -6.17
N VAL A 114 -1.61 -1.67 -5.13
CA VAL A 114 -2.28 -0.69 -4.26
C VAL A 114 -2.67 0.53 -5.08
N ILE A 115 -3.91 0.99 -4.93
CA ILE A 115 -4.41 2.15 -5.69
C ILE A 115 -3.68 3.43 -5.28
N SER A 116 -3.59 4.38 -6.21
CA SER A 116 -2.91 5.67 -5.98
C SER A 116 -3.41 6.40 -4.73
N ALA A 117 -4.73 6.33 -4.48
CA ALA A 117 -5.37 6.94 -3.31
C ALA A 117 -4.87 6.39 -1.96
N ASP A 118 -4.39 5.15 -1.93
CA ASP A 118 -3.92 4.50 -0.71
C ASP A 118 -2.38 4.52 -0.57
N LEU A 119 -1.63 5.00 -1.57
CA LEU A 119 -0.17 5.08 -1.50
C LEU A 119 0.37 5.91 -0.33
N PRO A 120 -0.23 7.06 0.07
CA PRO A 120 0.25 7.81 1.23
C PRO A 120 0.22 7.00 2.53
N LYS A 121 -0.71 6.03 2.65
CA LYS A 121 -0.79 5.14 3.81
C LYS A 121 0.48 4.31 3.96
N LEU A 122 1.07 3.83 2.86
CA LEU A 122 2.27 2.99 2.87
C LEU A 122 3.45 3.63 3.60
N GLY A 123 3.58 4.96 3.54
CA GLY A 123 4.63 5.69 4.26
C GLY A 123 4.37 5.86 5.77
N GLN A 124 3.18 5.51 6.25
CA GLN A 124 2.79 5.62 7.65
C GLN A 124 2.77 4.26 8.38
N ILE A 125 2.71 3.15 7.63
CA ILE A 125 2.74 1.79 8.18
C ILE A 125 4.10 1.53 8.82
N LYS A 126 4.10 0.90 9.99
CA LYS A 126 5.31 0.58 10.77
C LYS A 126 5.44 -0.93 10.98
N PRO A 127 6.66 -1.44 11.21
CA PRO A 127 6.84 -2.83 11.62
C PRO A 127 5.94 -3.20 12.80
N GLY A 128 5.23 -4.31 12.69
CA GLY A 128 4.24 -4.76 13.65
C GLY A 128 2.78 -4.43 13.30
N ASP A 129 2.53 -3.41 12.48
CA ASP A 129 1.19 -3.05 12.03
C ASP A 129 0.56 -4.16 11.18
N GLN A 130 -0.77 -4.28 11.29
CA GLN A 130 -1.57 -5.24 10.53
C GLN A 130 -2.13 -4.59 9.26
N ILE A 131 -2.13 -5.34 8.17
CA ILE A 131 -2.56 -4.93 6.85
C ILE A 131 -3.55 -5.96 6.30
N LYS A 132 -4.66 -5.47 5.77
CA LYS A 132 -5.62 -6.24 4.97
C LYS A 132 -5.77 -5.62 3.60
N PHE A 133 -6.07 -6.45 2.61
CA PHE A 133 -6.29 -6.01 1.24
C PHE A 133 -7.78 -6.02 0.89
N ALA A 134 -8.23 -4.99 0.16
CA ALA A 134 -9.59 -4.90 -0.33
C ALA A 134 -9.57 -4.65 -1.85
N ALA A 135 -10.05 -5.61 -2.63
CA ALA A 135 -10.16 -5.43 -4.08
C ALA A 135 -11.23 -4.37 -4.40
N VAL A 136 -10.92 -3.46 -5.31
CA VAL A 136 -11.85 -2.46 -5.85
C VAL A 136 -11.93 -2.55 -7.37
N SER A 137 -12.98 -1.96 -7.94
CA SER A 137 -13.04 -1.76 -9.40
C SER A 137 -12.14 -0.59 -9.82
N GLN A 138 -11.83 -0.50 -11.12
CA GLN A 138 -11.12 0.65 -11.68
C GLN A 138 -11.87 1.96 -11.43
N ASP A 139 -13.20 1.95 -11.57
CA ASP A 139 -14.04 3.11 -11.27
C ASP A 139 -13.96 3.47 -9.77
N GLY A 140 -14.01 2.48 -8.88
CA GLY A 140 -13.85 2.70 -7.44
C GLY A 140 -12.48 3.28 -7.08
N ALA A 141 -11.41 2.82 -7.74
CA ALA A 141 -10.07 3.36 -7.57
C ALA A 141 -9.97 4.82 -8.06
N ARG A 142 -10.62 5.14 -9.18
CA ARG A 142 -10.68 6.50 -9.73
C ARG A 142 -11.47 7.43 -8.82
N GLN A 143 -12.63 7.01 -8.34
CA GLN A 143 -13.44 7.83 -7.42
C GLN A 143 -12.67 8.12 -6.13
N ALA A 144 -12.00 7.12 -5.56
CA ALA A 144 -11.15 7.30 -4.39
C ALA A 144 -10.01 8.32 -4.59
N LEU A 145 -9.45 8.41 -5.81
CA LEU A 145 -8.44 9.41 -6.14
C LEU A 145 -9.04 10.81 -6.19
N LEU A 146 -10.21 10.97 -6.83
CA LEU A 146 -10.91 12.24 -6.91
C LEU A 146 -11.30 12.77 -5.52
N GLU A 147 -11.75 11.90 -4.61
CA GLU A 147 -12.07 12.25 -3.22
C GLU A 147 -10.87 12.84 -2.46
N ILE A 148 -9.67 12.29 -2.68
CA ILE A 148 -8.44 12.80 -2.07
C ILE A 148 -8.06 14.15 -2.65
N GLU A 149 -8.13 14.30 -3.97
CA GLU A 149 -7.87 15.57 -4.65
C GLU A 149 -8.83 16.66 -4.14
N ASP A 150 -10.11 16.31 -3.96
CA ASP A 150 -11.13 17.19 -3.41
C ASP A 150 -10.82 17.61 -1.97
N THR A 151 -10.44 16.65 -1.12
CA THR A 151 -10.06 16.89 0.27
C THR A 151 -8.86 17.83 0.37
N ILE A 152 -7.80 17.57 -0.42
CA ILE A 152 -6.61 18.42 -0.46
C ILE A 152 -6.94 19.82 -0.97
N ARG A 153 -7.80 19.93 -1.97
CA ARG A 153 -8.25 21.22 -2.51
C ARG A 153 -8.99 22.03 -1.43
N ARG A 154 -9.96 21.42 -0.74
CA ARG A 154 -10.71 22.07 0.35
C ARG A 154 -9.81 22.50 1.51
N PHE A 155 -8.84 21.66 1.88
CA PHE A 155 -7.86 22.01 2.91
C PHE A 155 -7.01 23.23 2.52
N LYS A 156 -6.59 23.33 1.25
CA LYS A 156 -5.84 24.50 0.76
C LYS A 156 -6.68 25.78 0.74
N GLU A 157 -7.97 25.66 0.38
CA GLU A 157 -8.91 26.78 0.42
C GLU A 157 -9.09 27.29 1.86
N ASP A 158 -9.23 26.38 2.83
CA ASP A 158 -9.33 26.70 4.26
C ASP A 158 -8.08 27.43 4.79
N LEU A 159 -6.87 26.93 4.46
CA LEU A 159 -5.61 27.59 4.83
C LEU A 159 -5.40 28.97 4.20
N SER A 160 -6.12 29.29 3.12
CA SER A 160 -5.99 30.57 2.41
C SER A 160 -6.98 31.63 2.92
N ASN A 161 -7.91 31.26 3.81
CA ASN A 161 -8.86 32.16 4.47
C ASN A 161 -8.37 32.58 5.86
#